data_AF-A0A3L8DEX8-F1
#
_entry.id   AF-A0A3L8DEX8-F1
#
_cell.length_a   1.000
_cell.length_b   1.000
_cell.length_c   1.000
_cell.angle_alpha   90.00
_cell.angle_beta   90.00
_cell.angle_gamma   90.00
#
_symmetry.space_group_name_H-M   'P 1'
#
loop_
_entity.id
_entity.type
_entity.pdbx_description
1 polymer ?
#
loop_
_entity_poly.entity_id
_entity_poly.type
_entity_poly.pdbx_seq_one_letter_code
_entity_poly.pdbx_strand_id
1 'polypeptide(L)'
;APCTAVTLQPETFEKPFDYIPLEYKTKTVALAKAHPKWSLANLQKKGCSRLKRKEDLKKWADEVKQGGTNFDEWIHIDTETFERFKEAKSFYEQVTTQTIQQWAMAAAFPYI
;
A
#
# COMPACT_ATOMS: atom_id res chain seq x y z
N ALA A 1 34.19 20.79 -15.77
CA ALA A 1 33.75 19.47 -15.27
C ALA A 1 32.48 19.09 -16.03
N PRO A 2 32.36 17.89 -16.62
CA PRO A 2 31.15 17.51 -17.32
C PRO A 2 30.05 17.14 -16.31
N CYS A 3 28.86 17.73 -16.47
CA CYS A 3 27.65 17.31 -15.77
C CYS A 3 27.28 15.90 -16.22
N THR A 4 27.51 14.91 -15.36
CA THR A 4 27.05 13.54 -15.61
C THR A 4 25.54 13.52 -15.46
N ALA A 5 24.83 13.38 -16.58
CA ALA A 5 23.41 13.04 -16.56
C ALA A 5 23.28 11.67 -15.88
N VAL A 6 22.65 11.65 -14.70
CA VAL A 6 22.26 10.39 -14.06
C VAL A 6 21.15 9.79 -14.91
N THR A 7 21.53 8.85 -15.77
CA THR A 7 20.58 7.99 -16.48
C THR A 7 19.86 7.15 -15.43
N LEU A 8 18.65 7.56 -15.05
CA LEU A 8 17.73 6.73 -14.29
C LEU A 8 17.45 5.49 -15.16
N GLN A 9 18.10 4.38 -14.86
CA GLN A 9 17.72 3.11 -15.46
C GLN A 9 16.31 2.77 -14.97
N PRO A 10 15.41 2.25 -15.82
CA PRO A 10 14.11 1.77 -15.39
C PRO A 10 14.36 0.57 -14.48
N GLU A 11 14.42 0.83 -13.19
CA GLU A 11 14.48 -0.19 -12.16
C GLU A 11 13.28 -1.08 -12.44
N THR A 12 13.53 -2.35 -12.75
CA THR A 12 12.49 -3.34 -12.96
C THR A 12 11.65 -3.34 -11.70
N PHE A 13 10.50 -2.66 -11.74
CA PHE A 13 9.52 -2.63 -10.67
C PHE A 13 9.12 -4.09 -10.45
N GLU A 14 9.81 -4.76 -9.52
CA GLU A 14 9.45 -6.11 -9.12
C GLU A 14 7.98 -6.05 -8.77
N LYS A 15 7.19 -6.97 -9.35
CA LYS A 15 5.73 -6.97 -9.15
C LYS A 15 5.48 -6.75 -7.67
N PRO A 16 4.72 -5.70 -7.29
CA PRO A 16 4.48 -5.43 -5.89
C PRO A 16 3.98 -6.72 -5.29
N PHE A 17 4.66 -7.21 -4.24
CA PHE A 17 4.19 -8.32 -3.42
C PHE A 17 2.68 -8.23 -3.32
N ASP A 18 1.97 -9.32 -3.60
CA ASP A 18 0.51 -9.39 -3.82
C ASP A 18 -0.25 -8.68 -2.66
N TYR A 19 -0.30 -7.35 -2.73
CA TYR A 19 -0.54 -6.51 -1.57
C TYR A 19 -2.02 -6.50 -1.33
N ILE A 20 -2.39 -6.74 -0.08
CA ILE A 20 -3.76 -6.80 0.35
C ILE A 20 -3.99 -5.58 1.22
N PRO A 21 -4.72 -4.58 0.71
CA PRO A 21 -5.01 -3.37 1.47
C PRO A 21 -5.71 -3.68 2.79
N LEU A 22 -5.44 -2.88 3.81
CA LEU A 22 -6.08 -3.00 5.12
C LEU A 22 -7.61 -3.05 5.02
N GLU A 23 -8.22 -2.23 4.16
CA GLU A 23 -9.67 -2.20 3.96
C GLU A 23 -10.22 -3.58 3.52
N TYR A 24 -9.49 -4.28 2.65
CA TYR A 24 -9.86 -5.62 2.21
C TYR A 24 -9.80 -6.63 3.36
N LYS A 25 -8.74 -6.54 4.19
CA LYS A 25 -8.57 -7.37 5.39
C LYS A 25 -9.71 -7.12 6.37
N THR A 26 -10.06 -5.86 6.63
CA THR A 26 -11.17 -5.45 7.50
C THR A 26 -12.49 -6.06 7.06
N LYS A 27 -12.85 -5.92 5.77
CA LYS A 27 -14.08 -6.50 5.21
C LYS A 27 -14.11 -8.02 5.34
N THR A 28 -12.98 -8.67 5.04
CA THR A 28 -12.86 -10.13 5.11
C THR A 28 -13.00 -10.65 6.55
N VAL A 29 -12.32 -10.00 7.50
CA VAL A 29 -12.40 -10.35 8.93
C VAL A 29 -13.82 -10.12 9.45
N ALA A 30 -14.48 -9.02 9.08
CA ALA A 30 -15.86 -8.75 9.47
C ALA A 30 -16.83 -9.82 8.94
N LEU A 31 -16.70 -10.21 7.66
CA LEU A 31 -17.53 -11.25 7.06
C LEU A 31 -17.32 -12.61 7.72
N ALA A 32 -16.06 -12.97 7.99
CA ALA A 32 -15.72 -14.22 8.68
C ALA A 32 -16.24 -14.25 10.13
N LYS A 33 -16.22 -13.12 10.84
CA LYS A 33 -16.79 -12.98 12.18
C LYS A 33 -18.32 -13.11 12.17
N ALA A 34 -19.00 -12.54 11.17
CA ALA A 34 -20.45 -12.68 11.01
C ALA A 34 -20.88 -14.12 10.69
N HIS A 35 -20.01 -14.91 10.05
CA HIS A 35 -20.30 -16.27 9.61
C HIS A 35 -19.20 -17.28 10.01
N PRO A 36 -19.06 -17.61 11.32
CA PRO A 36 -17.94 -18.42 11.82
C PRO A 36 -17.93 -19.86 11.29
N LYS A 37 -19.10 -20.39 10.90
CA LYS A 37 -19.26 -21.74 10.34
C LYS A 37 -18.91 -21.84 8.85
N TRP A 38 -18.68 -20.71 8.16
CA TRP A 38 -18.34 -20.76 6.73
C TRP A 38 -16.97 -21.39 6.50
N SER A 39 -16.91 -22.19 5.44
CA SER A 39 -15.65 -22.72 4.92
C SER A 39 -14.86 -21.63 4.19
N LEU A 40 -13.56 -21.84 4.05
CA LEU A 40 -12.69 -20.95 3.27
C LEU A 40 -13.22 -20.76 1.84
N ALA A 41 -13.66 -21.83 1.19
CA ALA A 41 -14.21 -21.79 -0.17
C ALA A 41 -15.47 -20.91 -0.26
N ASN A 42 -16.34 -20.94 0.76
CA ASN A 42 -17.52 -20.07 0.79
C ASN A 42 -17.14 -18.60 0.97
N LEU A 43 -16.17 -18.30 1.86
CA LEU A 43 -15.66 -16.94 2.02
C LEU A 43 -15.05 -16.41 0.70
N GLN A 44 -14.23 -17.22 0.03
CA GLN A 44 -13.64 -16.86 -1.26
C GLN A 44 -14.68 -16.59 -2.34
N LYS A 45 -15.73 -17.42 -2.43
CA LYS A 45 -16.86 -17.22 -3.36
C LYS A 45 -17.67 -15.94 -3.08
N LYS A 46 -17.62 -15.43 -1.84
CA LYS A 46 -18.34 -14.22 -1.41
C LYS A 46 -17.49 -12.95 -1.47
N GLY A 47 -16.35 -12.97 -2.16
CA GLY A 47 -15.51 -11.80 -2.40
C GLY A 47 -14.18 -11.81 -1.64
N CYS A 48 -13.94 -12.79 -0.77
CA CYS A 48 -12.67 -12.94 -0.04
C CYS A 48 -11.64 -13.79 -0.83
N SER A 49 -11.59 -13.66 -2.16
CA SER A 49 -10.73 -14.47 -3.05
C SER A 49 -9.23 -14.38 -2.77
N ARG A 50 -8.77 -13.30 -2.13
CA ARG A 50 -7.37 -13.11 -1.71
C ARG A 50 -7.04 -13.79 -0.38
N LEU A 51 -8.03 -14.24 0.39
CA LEU A 51 -7.81 -15.04 1.59
C LEU A 51 -7.40 -16.45 1.18
N LYS A 52 -6.10 -16.77 1.27
CA LYS A 52 -5.56 -18.06 0.82
C LYS A 52 -5.71 -19.15 1.86
N ARG A 53 -5.59 -18.82 3.15
CA ARG A 53 -5.69 -19.78 4.25
C ARG A 53 -6.58 -19.24 5.36
N LYS A 54 -7.16 -20.12 6.18
CA LYS A 54 -8.08 -19.71 7.25
C LYS A 54 -7.33 -19.10 8.43
N GLU A 55 -6.08 -19.51 8.64
CA GLU A 55 -5.17 -19.00 9.66
C GLU A 55 -4.82 -17.52 9.41
N ASP A 56 -4.80 -17.10 8.14
CA ASP A 56 -4.54 -15.70 7.76
C ASP A 56 -5.61 -14.76 8.33
N LEU A 57 -6.83 -15.24 8.63
CA LEU A 57 -7.87 -14.44 9.29
C LEU A 57 -7.45 -13.94 10.67
N LYS A 58 -6.70 -14.75 11.42
CA LYS A 58 -6.21 -14.34 12.75
C LYS A 58 -5.17 -13.23 12.59
N LYS A 59 -4.21 -13.44 11.68
CA LYS A 59 -3.18 -12.44 11.36
C LYS A 59 -3.82 -11.13 10.89
N TRP A 60 -4.75 -11.19 9.94
CA TRP A 60 -5.46 -10.01 9.43
C TRP A 60 -6.31 -9.34 10.51
N ALA A 61 -6.90 -10.09 11.43
CA ALA A 61 -7.64 -9.50 12.54
C ALA A 61 -6.72 -8.72 13.49
N ASP A 62 -5.49 -9.15 13.68
CA ASP A 62 -4.51 -8.44 14.50
C ASP A 62 -3.92 -7.23 13.78
N GLU A 63 -3.60 -7.35 12.48
CA GLU A 63 -3.20 -6.22 11.62
C GLU A 63 -4.29 -5.13 11.57
N VAL A 64 -5.58 -5.52 11.49
CA VAL A 64 -6.72 -4.58 11.53
C VAL A 64 -6.84 -3.87 12.88
N LYS A 65 -6.57 -4.56 14.00
CA LYS A 65 -6.57 -3.93 15.33
C LYS A 65 -5.41 -2.96 15.50
N GLN A 66 -4.26 -3.26 14.90
CA GLN A 66 -3.08 -2.40 14.90
C GLN A 66 -3.25 -1.16 14.01
N GLY A 67 -4.31 -1.11 13.20
CA GLY A 67 -4.57 0.00 12.28
C GLY A 67 -3.83 -0.10 10.95
N GLY A 68 -3.23 -1.26 10.66
CA GLY A 68 -2.42 -1.47 9.45
C GLY A 68 -1.11 -2.17 9.75
N THR A 69 -0.27 -2.22 8.73
CA THR A 69 1.12 -2.68 8.78
C THR A 69 2.03 -1.55 8.31
N ASN A 70 3.31 -1.57 8.67
CA ASN A 70 4.29 -0.60 8.16
C ASN A 70 4.31 -0.53 6.62
N PHE A 71 3.95 -1.63 5.95
CA PHE A 71 3.84 -1.65 4.50
C PHE A 71 2.65 -0.84 3.98
N ASP A 72 1.53 -0.81 4.72
CA ASP A 72 0.40 0.09 4.40
C ASP A 72 0.84 1.57 4.53
N GLU A 73 1.65 1.88 5.54
CA GLU A 73 2.22 3.24 5.74
C GLU A 73 3.14 3.62 4.57
N TRP A 74 4.04 2.72 4.15
CA TRP A 74 4.96 2.97 3.05
C TRP A 74 4.23 3.18 1.72
N ILE A 75 3.20 2.36 1.45
CA ILE A 75 2.35 2.53 0.26
C ILE A 75 1.62 3.86 0.30
N HIS A 76 1.14 4.28 1.47
CA HIS A 76 0.48 5.57 1.62
C HIS A 76 1.43 6.73 1.28
N ILE A 77 2.64 6.71 1.84
CA ILE A 77 3.68 7.73 1.58
C ILE A 77 4.05 7.75 0.09
N ASP A 78 4.27 6.59 -0.52
CA ASP A 78 4.62 6.48 -1.94
C ASP A 78 3.49 7.00 -2.84
N THR A 79 2.24 6.59 -2.54
CA THR A 79 1.06 7.02 -3.29
C THR A 79 0.86 8.54 -3.19
N GLU A 80 0.89 9.12 -1.99
CA GLU A 80 0.72 10.57 -1.84
C GLU A 80 1.83 11.36 -2.55
N THR A 81 3.08 10.90 -2.40
CA THR A 81 4.24 11.53 -3.06
C THR A 81 4.10 11.46 -4.58
N PHE A 82 3.66 10.31 -5.11
CA PHE A 82 3.48 10.12 -6.54
C PHE A 82 2.29 10.92 -7.10
N GLU A 83 1.17 11.03 -6.38
CA GLU A 83 0.06 11.89 -6.79
C GLU A 83 0.48 13.36 -6.88
N ARG A 84 1.21 13.87 -5.87
CA ARG A 84 1.76 15.24 -5.91
C ARG A 84 2.73 15.45 -7.07
N PHE A 85 3.56 14.45 -7.36
CA PHE A 85 4.45 14.49 -8.52
C PHE A 85 3.66 14.61 -9.84
N LYS A 86 2.61 13.81 -10.01
CA LYS A 86 1.75 13.86 -11.21
C LYS A 86 1.07 15.22 -11.35
N GLU A 87 0.59 15.77 -10.24
CA GLU A 87 -0.02 17.11 -10.20
C GLU A 87 0.97 18.19 -10.63
N ALA A 88 2.15 18.25 -10.02
CA ALA A 88 3.20 19.21 -10.38
C ALA A 88 3.62 19.10 -11.86
N LYS A 89 3.70 17.86 -12.39
CA LYS A 89 3.96 17.62 -13.81
C LYS A 89 2.84 18.12 -14.73
N SER A 90 1.59 18.06 -14.29
CA SER A 90 0.45 18.61 -15.05
C SER A 90 0.52 20.13 -15.20
N PHE A 91 1.19 20.82 -14.27
CA PHE A 91 1.46 22.25 -14.30
C PHE A 91 2.84 22.63 -14.86
N TYR A 92 3.59 21.66 -15.41
CA TYR A 92 4.97 21.85 -15.92
C TYR A 92 5.96 22.39 -14.89
N GLU A 93 5.71 22.16 -13.60
CA GLU A 93 6.60 22.58 -12.54
C GLU A 93 7.90 21.76 -12.54
N GLN A 94 9.00 22.42 -12.17
CA GLN A 94 10.28 21.74 -12.00
C GLN A 94 10.29 20.99 -10.67
N VAL A 95 10.21 19.66 -10.76
CA VAL A 95 10.34 18.78 -9.60
C VAL A 95 11.79 18.30 -9.48
N THR A 96 12.40 18.53 -8.32
CA THR A 96 13.74 18.05 -7.98
C THR A 96 13.70 16.90 -6.99
N THR A 97 14.81 16.19 -6.81
CA THR A 97 14.93 15.14 -5.78
C THR A 97 14.64 15.67 -4.38
N GLN A 98 15.07 16.89 -4.05
CA GLN A 98 14.79 17.51 -2.75
C GLN A 98 13.29 17.76 -2.57
N THR A 99 12.60 18.19 -3.61
CA THR A 99 11.14 18.39 -3.60
C THR A 99 10.41 17.07 -3.29
N ILE A 100 10.80 15.98 -3.94
CA ILE A 100 10.23 14.64 -3.72
C ILE A 100 10.48 14.20 -2.27
N GLN A 101 11.70 14.40 -1.76
CA GLN A 101 12.04 14.08 -0.37
C GLN A 101 11.18 14.87 0.62
N GLN A 102 10.97 16.16 0.39
CA GLN A 102 10.12 17.00 1.23
C GLN A 102 8.66 16.53 1.25
N TRP A 103 8.12 16.12 0.10
CA TRP A 103 6.77 15.56 0.04
C TRP A 103 6.66 14.22 0.77
N ALA A 104 7.63 13.32 0.57
CA ALA A 104 7.69 12.05 1.29
C ALA A 104 7.80 12.26 2.80
N MET A 105 8.63 13.20 3.26
CA MET A 105 8.74 13.56 4.68
C MET A 105 7.43 14.13 5.23
N ALA A 106 6.72 14.97 4.46
CA ALA A 106 5.43 15.51 4.87
C ALA A 106 4.36 14.41 4.98
N ALA A 107 4.30 13.48 4.03
CA ALA A 107 3.40 12.34 4.07
C ALA A 107 3.76 11.34 5.19
N ALA A 108 5.05 11.23 5.53
CA ALA A 108 5.54 10.36 6.60
C ALA A 108 5.31 10.94 8.01
N PHE A 109 5.13 12.25 8.15
CA PHE A 109 5.01 12.95 9.44
C PHE A 109 4.00 12.33 10.44
N PRO A 110 2.82 11.83 10.02
CA PRO A 110 1.87 11.20 10.94
C PRO A 110 2.35 9.89 11.58
N TYR A 111 3.42 9.28 11.06
CA TYR A 111 3.93 7.97 11.48
C TYR A 111 5.22 8.06 12.31
N ILE A 112 5.72 9.28 12.56
CA ILE A 112 6.97 9.58 13.29
C ILE A 112 6.67 9.99 14.75
#